data_AF-A0A382E7J7-F1
#
_entry.id   AF-A0A382E7J7-F1
#
_cell.length_a   1.000
_cell.length_b   1.000
_cell.length_c   1.000
_cell.angle_alpha   90.00
_cell.angle_beta   90.00
_cell.angle_gamma   90.00
#
_symmetry.space_group_name_H-M   'P 1'
#
loop_
_entity.id
_entity.type
_entity.pdbx_description
1 polymer ?
#
loop_
_entity_poly.entity_id
_entity_poly.type
_entity_poly.pdbx_seq_one_letter_code
_entity_poly.pdbx_strand_id
1 'polypeptide(L)'
;MKRPLLTFLLSILLIPVFIDAKLKTKNVILITLDGIRWQEVFSGADSTLIYNKTFTKDSANVVKKFWDDSNNQRRKMLMPFFWSDIAKHGQLYGNVNKGSVVELKNPYWFSYPGYSEILVGYVDSTRNSNASENNPNVTVLEHIHDQPGFDGKVAAFCSWDVFDYILNEKRAGFLVNAGMERFEESQ
;
A
#
# COMPACT_ATOMS: atom_id res chain seq x y z
N MET A 1 43.46 23.29 42.77
CA MET A 1 43.52 23.09 41.30
C MET A 1 42.52 22.09 40.72
N LYS A 2 41.69 21.36 41.50
CA LYS A 2 40.77 20.32 40.95
C LYS A 2 39.34 20.79 40.59
N ARG A 3 38.92 21.97 41.08
CA ARG A 3 37.58 22.55 40.81
C ARG A 3 37.33 23.02 39.36
N PRO A 4 38.28 23.66 38.63
CA PRO A 4 38.02 24.12 37.26
C PRO A 4 37.95 22.96 36.26
N LEU A 5 38.68 21.87 36.52
CA LEU A 5 38.64 20.66 35.69
C LEU A 5 37.28 19.95 35.78
N LEU A 6 36.67 19.95 36.97
CA LEU A 6 35.35 19.35 37.18
C LEU A 6 34.22 20.18 36.55
N THR A 7 34.32 21.51 36.59
CA THR A 7 33.36 22.40 35.92
C THR A 7 33.46 22.29 34.39
N PHE A 8 34.68 22.16 33.87
CA PHE A 8 34.91 21.95 32.43
C PHE A 8 34.37 20.59 31.94
N LEU A 9 34.54 19.52 32.72
CA LEU A 9 33.95 18.21 32.41
C LEU A 9 32.42 18.24 32.42
N LEU A 10 31.81 18.99 33.36
CA LEU A 10 30.35 19.11 33.45
C LEU A 10 29.76 19.89 32.26
N SER A 11 30.48 20.89 31.74
CA SER A 11 30.05 21.65 30.55
C SER A 11 30.07 20.83 29.25
N ILE A 12 30.94 19.81 29.15
CA ILE A 12 30.99 18.92 27.98
C ILE A 12 29.78 17.96 27.97
N LEU A 13 29.24 17.61 29.14
CA LEU A 13 28.04 16.77 29.27
C LEU A 13 26.72 17.49 28.91
N LEU A 14 26.74 18.83 28.86
CA LEU A 14 25.58 19.68 28.58
C LEU A 14 25.48 20.11 27.10
N ILE A 15 26.34 19.59 26.22
CA ILE A 15 26.25 19.89 24.79
C ILE A 15 25.09 19.07 24.20
N PRO A 16 23.98 19.70 23.77
CA PRO A 16 22.90 18.96 23.12
C PRO A 16 23.42 18.43 21.79
N VAL A 17 23.57 17.10 21.70
CA VAL A 17 23.86 16.42 20.44
C VAL A 17 22.56 16.36 19.65
N PHE A 18 22.37 17.32 18.74
CA PHE A 18 21.31 17.24 17.75
C PHE A 18 21.71 16.19 16.71
N ILE A 19 21.25 14.96 16.90
CA ILE A 19 21.34 13.92 15.89
C ILE A 19 20.26 14.23 14.84
N ASP A 20 20.63 14.98 13.80
CA ASP A 20 19.79 15.11 12.62
C ASP A 20 19.89 13.81 11.81
N ALA A 21 19.04 12.85 12.17
CA ALA A 21 18.91 11.59 11.45
C ALA A 21 18.24 11.88 10.09
N LYS A 22 19.04 12.32 9.12
CA LYS A 22 18.57 12.61 7.77
C LYS A 22 18.04 11.33 7.13
N LEU A 23 16.72 11.19 7.11
CA LEU A 23 16.05 10.06 6.48
C LEU A 23 16.41 10.02 4.99
N LYS A 24 16.82 8.83 4.52
CA LYS A 24 17.10 8.57 3.10
C LYS A 24 15.81 8.60 2.27
N THR A 25 14.71 8.11 2.84
CA THR A 25 13.39 8.11 2.22
C THR A 25 12.85 9.53 2.12
N LYS A 26 12.42 9.92 0.92
CA LYS A 26 11.85 11.25 0.64
C LYS A 26 10.37 11.20 0.28
N ASN A 27 9.93 10.10 -0.33
CA ASN A 27 8.56 9.91 -0.77
C ASN A 27 8.09 8.52 -0.34
N VAL A 28 6.80 8.41 -0.03
CA VAL A 28 6.11 7.15 0.21
C VAL A 28 4.98 7.07 -0.82
N ILE A 29 4.89 5.94 -1.51
CA ILE A 29 3.83 5.68 -2.49
C ILE A 29 3.16 4.37 -2.07
N LEU A 30 1.87 4.44 -1.75
CA LEU A 30 1.03 3.27 -1.50
C LEU A 30 0.31 2.92 -2.81
N ILE A 31 0.55 1.72 -3.32
CA ILE A 31 -0.12 1.19 -4.52
C ILE A 31 -0.97 0.00 -4.08
N THR A 32 -2.27 0.08 -4.33
CA THR A 32 -3.20 -1.03 -4.15
C THR A 32 -3.67 -1.52 -5.52
N LEU A 33 -3.93 -2.82 -5.62
CA LEU A 33 -4.46 -3.47 -6.82
C LEU A 33 -5.66 -4.31 -6.40
N ASP A 34 -6.79 -4.10 -7.07
CA ASP A 34 -8.01 -4.84 -6.79
C ASP A 34 -8.03 -6.18 -7.56
N GLY A 35 -8.64 -7.21 -6.97
CA GLY A 35 -8.90 -8.49 -7.62
C GLY A 35 -7.68 -9.40 -7.84
N ILE A 36 -6.50 -9.06 -7.30
CA ILE A 36 -5.31 -9.93 -7.41
C ILE A 36 -5.29 -10.94 -6.26
N ARG A 37 -5.18 -12.23 -6.58
CA ARG A 37 -5.01 -13.28 -5.57
C ARG A 37 -3.53 -13.53 -5.31
N TRP A 38 -3.20 -13.85 -4.06
CA TRP A 38 -1.83 -14.15 -3.66
C TRP A 38 -1.25 -15.36 -4.40
N GLN A 39 -2.10 -16.30 -4.82
CA GLN A 39 -1.72 -17.48 -5.59
C GLN A 39 -1.03 -17.09 -6.91
N GLU A 40 -1.59 -16.14 -7.67
CA GLU A 40 -0.98 -15.65 -8.91
C GLU A 40 0.33 -14.94 -8.67
N VAL A 41 0.40 -14.12 -7.62
CA VAL A 41 1.62 -13.41 -7.25
C VAL A 41 2.72 -14.42 -7.02
N PHE A 42 2.51 -15.42 -6.15
CA PHE A 42 3.56 -16.32 -5.69
C PHE A 42 3.83 -17.53 -6.59
N SER A 43 2.84 -17.99 -7.35
CA SER A 43 2.90 -19.23 -8.15
C SER A 43 2.69 -19.03 -9.65
N GLY A 44 2.29 -17.83 -10.08
CA GLY A 44 1.96 -17.54 -11.48
C GLY A 44 0.57 -18.03 -11.86
N ALA A 45 0.32 -18.12 -13.17
CA ALA A 45 -1.01 -18.44 -13.69
C ALA A 45 -1.57 -19.75 -13.12
N ASP A 46 -2.86 -19.74 -12.80
CA ASP A 46 -3.57 -20.86 -12.20
C ASP A 46 -4.13 -21.80 -13.29
N SER A 47 -3.74 -23.08 -13.25
CA SER A 47 -4.22 -24.10 -14.18
C SER A 47 -5.73 -24.22 -14.20
N THR A 48 -6.38 -24.07 -13.05
CA THR A 48 -7.84 -24.21 -12.93
C THR A 48 -8.59 -23.09 -13.65
N LEU A 49 -7.92 -21.96 -13.91
CA LEU A 49 -8.48 -20.83 -14.67
C LEU A 49 -8.08 -20.86 -16.14
N ILE A 50 -6.79 -21.05 -16.46
CA ILE A 50 -6.30 -20.87 -17.83
C ILE A 50 -6.76 -21.98 -18.78
N TYR A 51 -6.96 -23.20 -18.27
CA TYR A 51 -7.47 -24.33 -19.06
C TYR A 51 -8.99 -24.38 -19.11
N ASN A 52 -9.67 -23.59 -18.28
CA ASN A 52 -11.13 -23.58 -18.20
C ASN A 52 -11.72 -22.58 -19.19
N LYS A 53 -12.48 -23.08 -20.16
CA LYS A 53 -13.11 -22.27 -21.22
C LYS A 53 -14.18 -21.30 -20.74
N THR A 54 -14.77 -21.54 -19.57
CA THR A 54 -15.72 -20.61 -18.94
C THR A 54 -15.01 -19.32 -18.52
N PHE A 55 -13.78 -19.43 -18.01
CA PHE A 55 -13.01 -18.28 -17.53
C PHE A 55 -12.05 -17.73 -18.60
N THR A 56 -11.52 -18.59 -19.45
CA THR A 56 -10.50 -18.25 -20.44
C THR A 56 -10.93 -18.70 -21.84
N LYS A 57 -11.53 -17.79 -22.61
CA LYS A 57 -11.99 -18.09 -23.98
C LYS A 57 -10.84 -18.60 -24.87
N ASP A 58 -9.71 -17.90 -24.83
CA ASP A 58 -8.50 -18.21 -25.62
C ASP A 58 -7.41 -18.90 -24.78
N SER A 59 -7.75 -20.06 -24.22
CA SER A 59 -6.80 -20.85 -23.41
C SER A 59 -5.47 -21.14 -24.13
N ALA A 60 -5.50 -21.38 -25.45
CA ALA A 60 -4.29 -21.77 -26.17
C ALA A 60 -3.24 -20.65 -26.14
N ASN A 61 -3.63 -19.41 -26.43
CA ASN A 61 -2.71 -18.28 -26.37
C ASN A 61 -2.35 -17.90 -24.93
N VAL A 62 -3.28 -18.00 -23.98
CA VAL A 62 -3.01 -17.72 -22.56
C VAL A 62 -1.98 -18.69 -21.99
N VAL A 63 -2.14 -20.00 -22.25
CA VAL A 63 -1.18 -21.03 -21.83
C VAL A 63 0.18 -20.77 -22.46
N LYS A 64 0.24 -20.50 -23.77
CA LYS A 64 1.49 -20.17 -24.46
C LYS A 64 2.22 -18.97 -23.85
N LYS A 65 1.48 -17.96 -23.38
CA LYS A 65 2.06 -16.73 -22.82
C LYS A 65 2.43 -16.81 -21.35
N PHE A 66 1.67 -17.57 -20.56
CA PHE A 66 1.70 -17.46 -19.09
C PHE A 66 1.90 -18.78 -18.35
N TRP A 67 2.05 -19.91 -19.04
CA TRP A 67 2.26 -21.22 -18.42
C TRP A 67 3.70 -21.72 -18.54
N ASP A 68 4.19 -22.27 -17.42
CA ASP A 68 5.42 -23.07 -17.31
C ASP A 68 5.22 -24.03 -16.13
N ASP A 69 5.74 -25.25 -16.20
CA ASP A 69 5.55 -26.24 -15.12
C ASP A 69 6.22 -25.80 -13.80
N SER A 70 7.25 -24.96 -13.86
CA SER A 70 7.88 -24.33 -12.70
C SER A 70 7.10 -23.09 -12.24
N ASN A 71 6.57 -23.12 -11.02
CA ASN A 71 5.94 -21.94 -10.39
C ASN A 71 6.85 -20.70 -10.39
N ASN A 72 8.17 -20.89 -10.27
CA ASN A 72 9.14 -19.78 -10.28
C ASN A 72 9.28 -19.12 -11.65
N GLN A 73 9.14 -19.86 -12.75
CA GLN A 73 9.13 -19.30 -14.10
C GLN A 73 7.76 -18.74 -14.42
N ARG A 74 6.70 -19.49 -14.09
CA ARG A 74 5.31 -19.09 -14.33
C ARG A 74 4.96 -17.75 -13.72
N ARG A 75 5.36 -17.48 -12.47
CA ARG A 75 5.13 -16.18 -11.83
C ARG A 75 5.88 -15.03 -12.49
N LYS A 76 7.07 -15.28 -13.05
CA LYS A 76 7.82 -14.29 -13.83
C LYS A 76 7.17 -14.04 -15.19
N MET A 77 6.59 -15.07 -15.81
CA MET A 77 5.83 -14.91 -17.05
C MET A 77 4.57 -14.07 -16.83
N LEU A 78 3.86 -14.32 -15.71
CA LEU A 78 2.63 -13.59 -15.39
C LEU A 78 2.90 -12.14 -14.91
N MET A 79 3.89 -11.95 -14.04
CA MET A 79 4.21 -10.64 -13.44
C MET A 79 5.71 -10.33 -13.55
N PRO A 80 6.21 -10.05 -14.77
CA PRO A 80 7.65 -9.93 -15.02
C PRO A 80 8.31 -8.85 -14.17
N PHE A 81 7.78 -7.62 -14.19
CA PHE A 81 8.34 -6.50 -13.41
C PHE A 81 8.34 -6.76 -11.89
N PHE A 82 7.27 -7.37 -11.37
CA PHE A 82 7.18 -7.68 -9.95
C PHE A 82 8.31 -8.62 -9.52
N TRP A 83 8.57 -9.68 -10.31
CA TRP A 83 9.59 -10.68 -9.98
C TRP A 83 11.00 -10.33 -10.45
N SER A 84 11.16 -9.43 -11.43
CA SER A 84 12.46 -8.96 -11.89
C SER A 84 13.02 -7.80 -11.06
N ASP A 85 12.16 -6.95 -10.50
CA ASP A 85 12.55 -5.70 -9.85
C ASP A 85 12.05 -5.59 -8.42
N ILE A 86 10.73 -5.61 -8.20
CA ILE A 86 10.13 -5.41 -6.86
C ILE A 86 10.65 -6.47 -5.87
N ALA A 87 10.58 -7.75 -6.25
CA ALA A 87 11.01 -8.86 -5.41
C ALA A 87 12.53 -8.85 -5.11
N LYS A 88 13.35 -8.25 -5.97
CA LYS A 88 14.82 -8.18 -5.79
C LYS A 88 15.26 -7.01 -4.92
N HIS A 89 14.54 -5.89 -5.00
CA HIS A 89 14.89 -4.65 -4.32
C HIS A 89 13.96 -4.32 -3.14
N GLY A 90 13.05 -5.23 -2.81
CA GLY A 90 12.05 -5.06 -1.77
C GLY A 90 11.90 -6.28 -0.86
N GLN A 91 10.80 -6.30 -0.12
CA GLN A 91 10.43 -7.38 0.78
C GLN A 91 9.04 -7.88 0.41
N LEU A 92 8.83 -9.19 0.53
CA LEU A 92 7.58 -9.84 0.18
C LEU A 92 6.96 -10.50 1.39
N TYR A 93 5.68 -10.25 1.61
CA TYR A 93 4.87 -10.81 2.68
C TYR A 93 3.62 -11.47 2.08
N GLY A 94 3.06 -12.47 2.76
CA GLY A 94 1.81 -13.14 2.33
C GLY A 94 2.01 -14.43 1.52
N ASN A 95 3.24 -14.97 1.47
CA ASN A 95 3.48 -16.30 0.90
C ASN A 95 3.13 -17.39 1.91
N VAL A 96 1.86 -17.83 1.90
CA VAL A 96 1.35 -18.88 2.81
C VAL A 96 2.13 -20.19 2.66
N ASN A 97 2.56 -20.55 1.45
CA ASN A 97 3.36 -21.75 1.19
C ASN A 97 4.76 -21.70 1.84
N LYS A 98 5.21 -20.53 2.28
CA LYS A 98 6.45 -20.33 3.03
C LYS A 98 6.22 -19.92 4.49
N GLY A 99 4.99 -20.01 4.99
CA GLY A 99 4.64 -19.62 6.36
C GLY A 99 4.58 -18.10 6.59
N SER A 100 4.61 -17.27 5.54
CA SER A 100 4.38 -15.83 5.66
C SER A 100 2.91 -15.53 5.42
N VAL A 101 2.17 -15.25 6.50
CA VAL A 101 0.72 -15.04 6.47
C VAL A 101 0.40 -13.56 6.68
N VAL A 102 -0.44 -13.01 5.81
CA VAL A 102 -1.01 -11.66 5.92
C VAL A 102 -2.51 -11.81 5.80
N GLU A 103 -3.24 -11.37 6.82
CA GLU A 103 -4.69 -11.58 6.95
C GLU A 103 -5.37 -10.27 7.29
N LEU A 104 -6.53 -10.04 6.65
CA LEU A 104 -7.47 -9.02 7.09
C LEU A 104 -8.14 -9.46 8.40
N LYS A 105 -8.34 -8.51 9.30
CA LYS A 105 -9.08 -8.71 10.55
C LYS A 105 -10.55 -8.38 10.42
N ASN A 106 -10.95 -7.56 9.44
CA ASN A 106 -12.37 -7.32 9.20
C ASN A 106 -13.09 -8.62 8.78
N PRO A 107 -14.34 -8.85 9.22
CA PRO A 107 -15.10 -10.06 8.90
C PRO A 107 -15.82 -10.01 7.54
N TYR A 108 -15.65 -8.93 6.78
CA TYR A 108 -16.47 -8.62 5.62
C TYR A 108 -15.82 -9.07 4.30
N TRP A 109 -14.49 -8.93 4.19
CA TRP A 109 -13.68 -9.41 3.08
C TRP A 109 -14.10 -8.87 1.69
N PHE A 110 -14.43 -7.59 1.62
CA PHE A 110 -14.66 -6.87 0.37
C PHE A 110 -14.13 -5.42 0.45
N SER A 111 -14.28 -4.68 -0.65
CA SER A 111 -13.62 -3.40 -0.96
C SER A 111 -13.57 -2.38 0.17
N TYR A 112 -14.67 -1.68 0.52
CA TYR A 112 -14.62 -0.58 1.51
C TYR A 112 -13.98 -1.02 2.83
N PRO A 113 -14.49 -2.03 3.58
CA PRO A 113 -13.88 -2.45 4.84
C PRO A 113 -12.40 -2.81 4.70
N GLY A 114 -12.00 -3.46 3.60
CA GLY A 114 -10.61 -3.78 3.33
C GLY A 114 -9.73 -2.54 3.15
N TYR A 115 -10.16 -1.57 2.33
CA TYR A 115 -9.41 -0.33 2.13
C TYR A 115 -9.35 0.53 3.40
N SER A 116 -10.46 0.60 4.16
CA SER A 116 -10.46 1.29 5.45
C SER A 116 -9.46 0.65 6.41
N GLU A 117 -9.44 -0.68 6.54
CA GLU A 117 -8.49 -1.38 7.42
C GLU A 117 -7.02 -1.11 7.01
N ILE A 118 -6.72 -1.07 5.70
CA ILE A 118 -5.38 -0.71 5.20
C ILE A 118 -4.99 0.72 5.59
N LEU A 119 -5.92 1.67 5.42
CA LEU A 119 -5.64 3.10 5.56
C LEU A 119 -5.69 3.58 7.01
N VAL A 120 -6.45 2.91 7.86
CA VAL A 120 -6.70 3.30 9.25
C VAL A 120 -5.93 2.40 10.24
N GLY A 121 -5.62 1.16 9.85
CA GLY A 121 -4.83 0.22 10.65
C GLY A 121 -5.63 -0.57 11.69
N TYR A 122 -6.96 -0.48 11.69
CA TYR A 122 -7.84 -1.28 12.55
C TYR A 122 -9.21 -1.55 11.90
N VAL A 123 -9.95 -2.49 12.48
CA VAL A 123 -11.29 -2.87 12.00
C VAL A 123 -12.34 -1.89 12.53
N ASP A 124 -13.09 -1.27 11.63
CA ASP A 124 -14.30 -0.54 11.94
C ASP A 124 -15.53 -1.36 11.52
N SER A 125 -16.24 -1.93 12.50
CA SER A 125 -17.44 -2.74 12.26
C SER A 125 -18.62 -1.94 11.71
N THR A 126 -18.57 -0.61 11.75
CA THR A 126 -19.60 0.24 11.13
C THR A 126 -19.42 0.36 9.63
N ARG A 127 -18.23 0.06 9.09
CA ARG A 127 -17.93 0.09 7.65
C ARG A 127 -18.12 -1.31 7.04
N ASN A 128 -19.36 -1.74 6.99
CA ASN A 128 -19.76 -3.09 6.58
C ASN A 128 -20.49 -3.13 5.22
N SER A 129 -20.31 -2.11 4.38
CA SER A 129 -20.89 -2.01 3.04
C SER A 129 -20.00 -1.19 2.11
N ASN A 130 -20.27 -1.24 0.81
CA ASN A 130 -19.65 -0.36 -0.19
C ASN A 130 -20.47 0.93 -0.42
N ALA A 131 -21.30 1.33 0.55
CA ALA A 131 -22.07 2.56 0.43
C ALA A 131 -21.14 3.78 0.43
N SER A 132 -21.55 4.81 -0.31
CA SER A 132 -20.93 6.13 -0.38
C SER A 132 -21.16 6.92 0.91
N GLU A 133 -20.56 6.43 1.99
CA GLU A 133 -20.64 6.98 3.34
C GLU A 133 -19.24 7.30 3.84
N ASN A 134 -19.02 8.51 4.35
CA ASN A 134 -17.69 8.96 4.79
C ASN A 134 -17.10 8.05 5.87
N ASN A 135 -15.81 7.75 5.74
CA ASN A 135 -15.07 7.01 6.74
C ASN A 135 -14.99 7.86 8.02
N PRO A 136 -15.54 7.38 9.16
CA PRO A 136 -15.51 8.15 10.39
C PRO A 136 -14.08 8.27 10.94
N ASN A 137 -13.19 7.35 10.58
CA ASN A 137 -11.82 7.29 11.10
C ASN A 137 -10.87 8.12 10.25
N VAL A 138 -9.88 8.72 10.91
CA VAL A 138 -8.79 9.45 10.24
C VAL A 138 -7.84 8.44 9.62
N THR A 139 -7.59 8.57 8.32
CA THR A 139 -6.63 7.70 7.62
C THR A 139 -5.19 8.11 7.92
N VAL A 140 -4.23 7.21 7.69
CA VAL A 140 -2.80 7.52 7.75
C VAL A 140 -2.40 8.64 6.78
N LEU A 141 -3.10 8.77 5.65
CA LEU A 141 -2.85 9.82 4.66
C LEU A 141 -3.29 11.19 5.19
N GLU A 142 -4.48 11.26 5.79
CA GLU A 142 -4.96 12.47 6.50
C GLU A 142 -3.98 12.85 7.61
N HIS A 143 -3.58 11.88 8.44
CA HIS A 143 -2.64 12.12 9.53
C HIS A 143 -1.30 12.69 9.02
N ILE A 144 -0.77 12.19 7.91
CA ILE A 144 0.47 12.69 7.29
C ILE A 144 0.27 14.10 6.73
N HIS A 145 -0.87 14.38 6.07
CA HIS A 145 -1.18 15.71 5.53
C HIS A 145 -1.15 16.79 6.61
N ASP A 146 -1.64 16.47 7.81
CA ASP A 146 -1.65 17.37 8.97
C ASP A 146 -0.27 17.56 9.64
N GLN A 147 0.77 16.82 9.24
CA GLN A 147 2.10 16.97 9.84
C GLN A 147 2.86 18.18 9.27
N PRO A 148 3.64 18.89 10.10
CA PRO A 148 4.50 19.97 9.65
C PRO A 148 5.40 19.55 8.47
N GLY A 149 5.34 20.30 7.38
CA GLY A 149 6.15 20.07 6.18
C GLY A 149 5.53 19.16 5.11
N PHE A 150 4.30 18.67 5.32
CA PHE A 150 3.54 17.85 4.36
C PHE A 150 2.37 18.58 3.69
N ASP A 151 2.16 19.86 4.02
CA ASP A 151 1.18 20.71 3.34
C ASP A 151 1.40 20.70 1.81
N GLY A 152 0.32 20.44 1.07
CA GLY A 152 0.34 20.27 -0.39
C GLY A 152 1.15 19.09 -0.94
N LYS A 153 1.57 18.13 -0.11
CA LYS A 153 2.44 16.98 -0.52
C LYS A 153 1.78 15.61 -0.42
N VAL A 154 0.51 15.56 -0.06
CA VAL A 154 -0.28 14.32 -0.02
C VAL A 154 -1.31 14.39 -1.15
N ALA A 155 -1.47 13.29 -1.88
CA ALA A 155 -2.48 13.14 -2.91
C ALA A 155 -2.85 11.66 -3.05
N ALA A 156 -4.09 11.39 -3.44
CA ALA A 156 -4.59 10.06 -3.74
C ALA A 156 -5.22 10.03 -5.14
N PHE A 157 -4.85 9.01 -5.91
CA PHE A 157 -5.42 8.76 -7.23
C PHE A 157 -5.98 7.33 -7.22
N CYS A 158 -7.27 7.20 -7.49
CA CYS A 158 -8.01 5.96 -7.37
C CYS A 158 -8.88 5.72 -8.61
N SER A 159 -9.41 4.51 -8.75
CA SER A 159 -10.19 4.08 -9.93
C SER A 159 -11.64 3.74 -9.60
N TRP A 160 -12.15 4.24 -8.48
CA TRP A 160 -13.49 3.95 -7.96
C TRP A 160 -14.00 5.10 -7.10
N ASP A 161 -15.15 5.67 -7.47
CA ASP A 161 -15.80 6.84 -6.86
C ASP A 161 -16.01 6.74 -5.34
N VAL A 162 -16.17 5.55 -4.78
CA VAL A 162 -16.32 5.38 -3.32
C VAL A 162 -15.05 5.76 -2.56
N PHE A 163 -13.89 5.91 -3.21
CA PHE A 163 -12.68 6.41 -2.55
C PHE A 163 -12.81 7.84 -2.01
N ASP A 164 -13.67 8.69 -2.58
CA ASP A 164 -13.98 10.01 -2.03
C ASP A 164 -14.49 9.90 -0.59
N TYR A 165 -15.24 8.83 -0.31
CA TYR A 165 -15.82 8.54 0.99
C TYR A 165 -14.89 7.73 1.89
N ILE A 166 -14.14 6.76 1.35
CA ILE A 166 -13.15 5.95 2.10
C ILE A 166 -12.03 6.83 2.66
N LEU A 167 -11.54 7.78 1.86
CA LEU A 167 -10.55 8.78 2.25
C LEU A 167 -11.16 9.99 2.94
N ASN A 168 -12.49 10.14 2.85
CA ASN A 168 -13.24 11.27 3.36
C ASN A 168 -12.67 12.60 2.84
N GLU A 169 -12.66 12.76 1.52
CA GLU A 169 -12.09 13.90 0.77
C GLU A 169 -12.44 15.25 1.42
N LYS A 170 -13.71 15.44 1.78
CA LYS A 170 -14.21 16.67 2.41
C LYS A 170 -13.46 17.02 3.70
N ARG A 171 -13.10 16.03 4.52
CA ARG A 171 -12.35 16.23 5.76
C ARG A 171 -10.84 16.23 5.50
N ALA A 172 -10.39 15.43 4.55
CA ALA A 172 -8.99 15.09 4.37
C ALA A 172 -8.10 16.26 3.97
N GLY A 173 -8.64 17.26 3.27
CA GLY A 173 -7.93 18.51 2.97
C GLY A 173 -6.84 18.40 1.89
N PHE A 174 -6.60 17.19 1.36
CA PHE A 174 -5.67 16.94 0.26
C PHE A 174 -6.39 16.43 -0.99
N LEU A 175 -5.69 16.49 -2.14
CA LEU A 175 -6.24 16.05 -3.42
C LEU A 175 -6.60 14.56 -3.40
N VAL A 176 -7.88 14.26 -3.60
CA VAL A 176 -8.38 12.92 -3.93
C VAL A 176 -8.97 13.00 -5.33
N ASN A 177 -8.52 12.14 -6.24
CA ASN A 177 -9.15 11.96 -7.54
C ASN A 177 -9.53 10.49 -7.68
N ALA A 178 -10.83 10.19 -7.53
CA ALA A 178 -11.36 8.84 -7.58
C ALA A 178 -11.67 8.32 -8.99
N GLY A 179 -11.05 8.91 -10.02
CA GLY A 179 -11.12 8.45 -11.42
C GLY A 179 -12.29 9.01 -12.22
N MET A 180 -13.12 9.85 -11.60
CA MET A 180 -14.28 10.50 -12.24
C MET A 180 -14.02 11.96 -12.62
N GLU A 181 -13.05 12.61 -11.99
CA GLU A 181 -12.70 14.00 -12.23
C GLU A 181 -11.75 14.12 -13.43
N ARG A 182 -12.04 15.08 -14.30
CA ARG A 182 -11.10 15.49 -15.34
C ARG A 182 -9.94 16.24 -14.68
N PHE A 183 -8.73 15.99 -15.17
CA PHE A 183 -7.61 16.86 -14.86
C PHE A 183 -7.89 18.25 -15.43
N GLU A 184 -8.12 19.23 -14.56
CA GLU A 184 -8.21 20.63 -14.94
C GLU A 184 -6.85 21.28 -14.65
N GLU A 185 -6.22 21.85 -15.69
CA GLU A 185 -5.01 22.65 -15.53
C GLU A 185 -5.33 23.86 -14.63
N SER A 186 -4.68 23.95 -13.47
CA SER A 186 -4.71 25.15 -12.65
C SER A 186 -4.12 26.32 -13.45
N GLN A 187 -4.91 27.36 -13.67
CA GLN A 187 -4.46 28.65 -14.23
C GLN A 187 -3.44 29.34 -13.33
#